data_AF-A0AAI9BAQ7-F1
#
_entry.id   AF-A0AAI9BAQ7-F1
#
_cell.length_a   1.000
_cell.length_b   1.000
_cell.length_c   1.000
_cell.angle_alpha   90.00
_cell.angle_beta   90.00
_cell.angle_gamma   90.00
#
_symmetry.space_group_name_H-M   'P 1'
#
loop_
_entity.id
_entity.type
_entity.pdbx_description
1 polymer ?
#
loop_
_entity_poly.entity_id
_entity_poly.type
_entity_poly.pdbx_seq_one_letter_code
_entity_poly.pdbx_strand_id
1 'polypeptide(L)'
;MFLKTEQFEYNGVSVTLSELSALQRIEHLALLKRRAEEAEVSGNLQVSVEDLVRTGAFLVAMSLWHNHPQKTQSPSMNEAVMKIEQEVLTTWPADAVARAEEVVL
;
A
#
# COMPACT_ATOMS: atom_id res chain seq x y z
N MET A 1 -21.65 1.85 -5.08
CA MET A 1 -20.60 2.77 -5.56
C MET A 1 -19.37 1.92 -5.77
N PHE A 2 -18.87 1.82 -7.00
CA PHE A 2 -17.69 1.01 -7.32
C PHE A 2 -16.45 1.90 -7.26
N LEU A 3 -15.36 1.37 -6.72
CA LEU A 3 -14.07 2.05 -6.71
C LEU A 3 -13.57 2.13 -8.15
N LYS A 4 -13.07 3.30 -8.58
CA LYS A 4 -12.37 3.44 -9.85
C LYS A 4 -11.17 2.51 -9.89
N THR A 5 -10.92 1.93 -11.06
CA THR A 5 -9.76 1.06 -11.29
C THR A 5 -8.93 1.57 -12.44
N GLU A 6 -7.62 1.49 -12.32
CA GLU A 6 -6.66 1.85 -13.35
C GLU A 6 -5.68 0.70 -13.60
N GLN A 7 -5.28 0.52 -14.86
CA GLN A 7 -4.29 -0.49 -15.22
C GLN A 7 -2.89 0.10 -15.09
N PHE A 8 -2.10 -0.49 -14.19
CA PHE A 8 -0.72 -0.13 -13.95
C PHE A 8 0.19 -1.11 -14.68
N GLU A 9 1.01 -0.60 -15.60
CA GLU A 9 2.01 -1.40 -16.31
C GLU A 9 3.42 -0.99 -15.88
N TYR A 10 4.21 -1.98 -15.47
CA TYR A 10 5.60 -1.79 -15.09
C TYR A 10 6.45 -2.93 -15.66
N ASN A 11 7.47 -2.61 -16.45
CA ASN A 11 8.37 -3.58 -17.07
C ASN A 11 7.65 -4.72 -17.81
N GLY A 12 6.53 -4.42 -18.50
CA GLY A 12 5.73 -5.39 -19.24
C GLY A 12 4.80 -6.26 -18.36
N VAL A 13 4.76 -6.04 -17.06
CA VAL A 13 3.78 -6.64 -16.14
C VAL A 13 2.64 -5.65 -15.92
N SER A 14 1.41 -6.08 -16.17
CA SER A 14 0.20 -5.30 -15.92
C SER A 14 -0.51 -5.79 -14.66
N VAL A 15 -0.93 -4.87 -13.80
CA VAL A 15 -1.83 -5.13 -12.67
C VAL A 15 -2.93 -4.08 -12.60
N THR A 16 -4.06 -4.43 -12.00
CA THR A 16 -5.19 -3.49 -11.83
C THR A 16 -5.18 -2.90 -10.43
N LEU A 17 -4.93 -1.60 -10.33
CA LEU A 17 -5.02 -0.83 -9.10
C LEU A 17 -6.44 -0.28 -8.95
N SER A 18 -6.96 -0.32 -7.73
CA SER A 18 -8.23 0.33 -7.37
C SER A 18 -7.98 1.57 -6.52
N GLU A 19 -8.81 2.60 -6.66
CA GLU A 19 -8.78 3.73 -5.73
C GLU A 19 -9.09 3.24 -4.31
N LEU A 20 -8.60 3.98 -3.31
CA LEU A 20 -8.88 3.64 -1.92
C LEU A 20 -10.30 4.05 -1.54
N SER A 21 -10.97 3.17 -0.80
CA SER A 21 -12.19 3.55 -0.09
C SER A 21 -11.90 4.61 0.98
N ALA A 22 -12.94 5.33 1.42
CA ALA A 22 -12.80 6.29 2.51
C ALA A 22 -12.21 5.65 3.78
N LEU A 23 -12.58 4.40 4.09
CA LEU A 23 -12.04 3.68 5.24
C LEU A 23 -10.54 3.38 5.09
N GLN A 24 -10.11 2.92 3.90
CA GLN A 24 -8.69 2.68 3.61
C GLN A 24 -7.87 3.96 3.68
N ARG A 25 -8.41 5.10 3.23
CA ARG A 25 -7.76 6.41 3.37
C ARG A 25 -7.61 6.81 4.85
N ILE A 26 -8.61 6.53 5.69
CA ILE A 26 -8.53 6.77 7.14
C ILE A 26 -7.48 5.86 7.79
N GLU A 27 -7.43 4.58 7.41
CA GLU A 27 -6.40 3.64 7.89
C GLU A 27 -5.00 4.09 7.49
N HIS A 28 -4.81 4.56 6.26
CA HIS A 28 -3.55 5.13 5.79
C HIS A 28 -3.12 6.33 6.63
N LEU A 29 -4.02 7.29 6.88
CA LEU A 29 -3.73 8.44 7.72
C LEU A 29 -3.40 8.04 9.17
N ALA A 30 -4.09 7.04 9.71
CA ALA A 30 -3.80 6.50 11.04
C ALA A 30 -2.40 5.84 11.11
N LEU A 31 -1.99 5.13 10.05
CA LEU A 31 -0.65 4.55 9.93
C LEU A 31 0.42 5.65 9.90
N LEU A 32 0.25 6.67 9.05
CA LEU A 32 1.17 7.80 8.95
C LEU A 32 1.32 8.53 10.29
N LYS A 33 0.20 8.76 10.98
CA LYS A 33 0.20 9.39 12.30
C LYS A 33 0.99 8.56 13.31
N ARG A 34 0.76 7.24 13.38
CA ARG A 34 1.49 6.36 14.29
C ARG A 34 3.00 6.39 14.03
N ARG A 35 3.42 6.35 12.76
CA ARG A 35 4.84 6.42 12.41
C ARG A 35 5.48 7.76 12.77
N ALA A 36 4.75 8.86 12.59
CA ALA A 36 5.22 10.19 13.02
C ALA A 36 5.42 10.24 14.55
N GLU A 37 4.46 9.70 15.31
CA GLU A 37 4.57 9.60 16.78
C GLU A 37 5.76 8.71 17.20
N GLU A 38 5.99 7.58 16.52
CA GLU A 38 7.14 6.69 16.77
C GLU A 38 8.49 7.36 16.43
N ALA A 39 8.54 8.15 15.35
CA ALA A 39 9.73 8.92 14.97
C ALA A 39 10.05 10.03 15.98
N GLU A 40 9.01 10.71 16.51
CA GLU A 40 9.16 11.70 17.59
C GLU A 40 9.68 11.08 18.88
N VAL A 41 9.16 9.90 19.27
CA VAL A 41 9.58 9.18 20.48
C VAL A 41 11.00 8.64 20.36
N SER A 42 11.39 8.12 19.20
CA SER A 42 12.74 7.59 18.95
C SER A 42 13.80 8.69 18.77
N GLY A 43 13.39 9.96 18.67
CA GLY A 43 14.28 11.10 18.43
C GLY A 43 14.91 11.08 17.03
N ASN A 44 14.49 10.15 16.17
CA ASN A 44 15.01 9.97 14.82
C ASN A 44 14.01 10.49 13.81
N LEU A 45 14.01 11.81 13.61
CA LEU A 45 13.13 12.49 12.65
C LEU A 45 13.49 12.22 11.17
N GLN A 46 14.50 11.39 10.91
CA GLN A 46 14.89 11.01 9.56
C GLN A 46 13.96 9.94 9.02
N VAL A 47 13.14 10.32 8.04
CA VAL A 47 12.36 9.35 7.26
C VAL A 47 13.35 8.56 6.40
N SER A 48 13.47 7.26 6.65
CA SER A 48 14.31 6.38 5.83
C SER A 48 13.65 6.13 4.47
N VAL A 49 14.46 5.85 3.45
CA VAL A 49 13.96 5.35 2.16
C VAL A 49 13.15 4.06 2.37
N GLU A 50 13.53 3.23 3.34
CA GLU A 50 12.77 2.03 3.70
C GLU A 50 11.36 2.38 4.20
N ASP A 51 11.21 3.44 4.99
CA ASP A 51 9.91 3.85 5.53
C ASP A 51 8.98 4.34 4.42
N LEU A 52 9.53 5.09 3.46
CA LEU A 52 8.80 5.55 2.27
C LEU A 52 8.32 4.35 1.44
N VAL A 53 9.23 3.44 1.09
CA VAL A 53 8.88 2.25 0.30
C VAL A 53 7.85 1.37 1.02
N ARG A 54 7.98 1.19 2.33
CA ARG A 54 7.01 0.44 3.14
C ARG A 54 5.64 1.12 3.18
N THR A 55 5.61 2.46 3.24
CA THR A 55 4.35 3.22 3.23
C THR A 55 3.66 3.10 1.87
N GLY A 56 4.40 3.30 0.77
CA GLY A 56 3.88 3.10 -0.58
C GLY A 56 3.43 1.66 -0.82
N ALA A 57 4.18 0.66 -0.35
CA ALA A 57 3.81 -0.75 -0.50
C ALA A 57 2.48 -1.06 0.22
N PHE A 58 2.26 -0.48 1.40
CA PHE A 58 1.00 -0.64 2.12
C PHE A 58 -0.19 -0.01 1.37
N LEU A 59 0.01 1.18 0.79
CA LEU A 59 -0.99 1.83 -0.08
C LEU A 59 -1.34 0.98 -1.30
N VAL A 60 -0.32 0.50 -2.01
CA VAL A 60 -0.48 -0.37 -3.18
C VAL A 60 -1.16 -1.68 -2.79
N ALA A 61 -0.84 -2.26 -1.63
CA ALA A 61 -1.47 -3.47 -1.14
C ALA A 61 -2.97 -3.30 -0.86
N MET A 62 -3.37 -2.18 -0.25
CA MET A 62 -4.78 -1.84 -0.07
C MET A 62 -5.52 -1.66 -1.40
N SER A 63 -4.86 -1.11 -2.40
CA SER A 63 -5.39 -0.96 -3.75
C SER A 63 -5.58 -2.32 -4.46
N LEU A 64 -4.54 -3.16 -4.43
CA LEU A 64 -4.54 -4.50 -5.04
C LEU A 64 -5.54 -5.44 -4.38
N TRP A 65 -5.76 -5.30 -3.07
CA TRP A 65 -6.67 -6.17 -2.29
C TRP A 65 -8.04 -6.36 -2.93
N HIS A 66 -8.58 -5.35 -3.61
CA HIS A 66 -9.90 -5.43 -4.24
C HIS A 66 -10.02 -6.52 -5.31
N ASN A 67 -8.92 -6.79 -6.02
CA ASN A 67 -8.82 -7.78 -7.10
C ASN A 67 -7.93 -8.98 -6.72
N HIS A 68 -7.37 -8.99 -5.51
CA HIS A 68 -6.40 -10.00 -5.09
C HIS A 68 -7.08 -11.28 -4.58
N PRO A 69 -6.53 -12.49 -4.86
CA PRO A 69 -7.04 -13.75 -4.31
C PRO A 69 -7.09 -13.80 -2.78
N GLN A 70 -6.26 -13.01 -2.10
CA GLN A 70 -6.23 -12.90 -0.63
C GLN A 70 -7.54 -12.37 -0.04
N LYS A 71 -8.36 -11.65 -0.82
CA LYS A 71 -9.65 -11.10 -0.36
C LYS A 71 -10.65 -12.17 0.07
N THR A 72 -10.61 -13.35 -0.58
CA THR A 72 -11.49 -14.49 -0.25
C THR A 72 -10.82 -15.51 0.66
N GLN A 73 -9.48 -15.51 0.72
CA GLN A 73 -8.70 -16.50 1.47
C GLN A 73 -8.38 -16.08 2.90
N SER A 74 -8.26 -14.78 3.16
CA SER A 74 -7.91 -14.28 4.48
C SER A 74 -9.16 -13.97 5.31
N PRO A 75 -9.13 -14.22 6.64
CA PRO A 75 -10.27 -14.01 7.52
C PRO A 75 -10.56 -12.52 7.76
N SER A 76 -9.60 -11.64 7.52
CA SER A 76 -9.77 -10.19 7.62
C SER A 76 -9.09 -9.45 6.47
N MET A 77 -9.60 -8.25 6.19
CA MET A 77 -8.99 -7.34 5.21
C MET A 77 -7.57 -6.96 5.61
N ASN A 78 -7.33 -6.67 6.89
CA ASN A 78 -6.02 -6.26 7.37
C ASN A 78 -4.98 -7.38 7.17
N GLU A 79 -5.31 -8.63 7.52
CA GLU A 79 -4.40 -9.76 7.27
C GLU A 79 -4.14 -9.98 5.78
N ALA A 80 -5.15 -9.81 4.93
CA ALA A 80 -5.00 -9.88 3.49
C ALA A 80 -4.04 -8.79 2.98
N VAL A 81 -4.24 -7.55 3.42
CA VAL A 81 -3.42 -6.39 3.04
C VAL A 81 -1.98 -6.57 3.51
N MET A 82 -1.74 -7.03 4.74
CA MET A 82 -0.38 -7.30 5.23
C MET A 82 0.36 -8.36 4.41
N LYS A 83 -0.34 -9.41 3.96
CA LYS A 83 0.27 -10.43 3.09
C LYS A 83 0.58 -9.87 1.71
N ILE A 84 -0.31 -9.05 1.14
CA ILE A 84 -0.09 -8.38 -0.15
C ILE A 84 1.04 -7.34 -0.03
N GLU A 85 1.12 -6.60 1.06
CA GLU A 85 2.22 -5.66 1.34
C GLU A 85 3.55 -6.40 1.33
N GLN A 86 3.64 -7.53 2.03
CA GLN A 86 4.84 -8.35 2.04
C GLN A 86 5.20 -8.90 0.65
N GLU A 87 4.20 -9.27 -0.14
CA GLU A 87 4.39 -9.67 -1.53
C GLU A 87 4.96 -8.51 -2.36
N VAL A 88 4.36 -7.32 -2.27
CA VAL A 88 4.84 -6.11 -2.96
C VAL A 88 6.28 -5.78 -2.54
N LEU A 89 6.58 -5.79 -1.24
CA LEU A 89 7.93 -5.49 -0.74
C LEU A 89 9.01 -6.48 -1.20
N THR A 90 8.63 -7.73 -1.51
CA THR A 90 9.57 -8.78 -1.92
C THR A 90 9.67 -8.96 -3.43
N THR A 91 8.63 -8.56 -4.17
CA THR A 91 8.53 -8.81 -5.62
C THR A 91 8.60 -7.54 -6.46
N TRP A 92 8.28 -6.37 -5.91
CA TRP A 92 8.28 -5.11 -6.64
C TRP A 92 9.54 -4.29 -6.34
N PRO A 93 10.15 -3.65 -7.36
CA PRO A 93 11.20 -2.68 -7.13
C PRO A 93 10.62 -1.40 -6.51
N ALA A 94 11.42 -0.67 -5.73
CA ALA A 94 11.01 0.57 -5.07
C ALA A 94 10.41 1.60 -6.05
N ASP A 95 10.96 1.72 -7.26
CA ASP A 95 10.45 2.60 -8.31
C ASP A 95 9.04 2.21 -8.79
N ALA A 96 8.71 0.91 -8.81
CA ALA A 96 7.35 0.47 -9.16
C ALA A 96 6.36 0.83 -8.06
N VAL A 97 6.77 0.68 -6.80
CA VAL A 97 5.95 1.04 -5.64
C VAL A 97 5.64 2.53 -5.66
N ALA A 98 6.65 3.38 -5.86
CA ALA A 98 6.46 4.83 -5.92
C ALA A 98 5.50 5.25 -7.06
N ARG A 99 5.66 4.68 -8.26
CA ARG A 99 4.76 4.99 -9.39
C ARG A 99 3.34 4.49 -9.16
N ALA A 100 3.17 3.33 -8.55
CA ALA A 100 1.85 2.79 -8.24
C ALA A 100 1.16 3.58 -7.11
N GLU A 101 1.93 4.09 -6.15
CA GLU A 101 1.42 4.97 -5.10
C GLU A 101 0.78 6.23 -5.69
N GLU A 102 1.45 6.89 -6.64
CA GLU A 102 0.93 8.07 -7.35
C GLU A 102 -0.38 7.82 -8.10
N VAL A 103 -0.59 6.59 -8.59
CA VAL A 103 -1.83 6.20 -9.28
C VAL A 103 -2.98 5.97 -8.29
N VAL A 104 -2.67 5.56 -7.07
CA VAL A 104 -3.66 5.18 -6.04
C VAL A 104 -4.17 6.40 -5.26
N LEU A 105 -3.32 7.44 -5.10
CA LEU A 105 -3.60 8.67 -4.35
C LEU A 105 -4.45 9.67 -5.16
#